data_AF-A0A529ZP17-F1
#
_entry.id   AF-A0A529ZP17-F1
#
_cell.length_a   1.000
_cell.length_b   1.000
_cell.length_c   1.000
_cell.angle_alpha   90.00
_cell.angle_beta   90.00
_cell.angle_gamma   90.00
#
_symmetry.space_group_name_H-M   'P 1'
#
loop_
_entity.id
_entity.type
_entity.pdbx_description
1 polymer ?
#
loop_
_entity_poly.entity_id
_entity_poly.type
_entity_poly.pdbx_seq_one_letter_code
_entity_poly.pdbx_strand_id
1 'polypeptide(L)'
;MIGSLRLVYIAFCLAIAFATWLLGYGLALKLLYGDGRIIQATITTNPWAPLQQLALYANNPVLRRIGLGAAIPALLVAGIVAYVGLRPVSNPLGDAHFQNAMSLRRGKWFRRKGHILGRFGRQILRVDDERHHLVIGPTRSG
;
A
#
# COMPACT_ATOMS: atom_id res chain seq x y z
N MET A 1 9.19 2.19 7.33
CA MET A 1 9.92 2.03 6.06
C MET A 1 10.58 3.35 5.70
N ILE A 2 11.88 3.34 5.39
CA ILE A 2 12.61 4.49 4.83
C ILE A 2 12.00 4.83 3.46
N GLY A 3 12.08 6.10 3.02
CA GLY A 3 11.46 6.55 1.75
C GLY A 3 11.84 5.70 0.52
N SER A 4 13.12 5.27 0.43
CA SER A 4 13.60 4.39 -0.65
C SER A 4 12.95 3.00 -0.62
N LEU A 5 12.87 2.36 0.57
CA LEU A 5 12.20 1.06 0.74
C LEU A 5 10.70 1.12 0.38
N ARG A 6 10.06 2.27 0.63
CA ARG A 6 8.66 2.49 0.25
C ARG A 6 8.49 2.52 -1.27
N LEU A 7 9.41 3.17 -1.99
CA LEU A 7 9.41 3.18 -3.46
C LEU A 7 9.62 1.79 -4.04
N VAL A 8 10.60 1.04 -3.52
CA VAL A 8 10.83 -0.35 -3.92
C VAL A 8 9.59 -1.21 -3.67
N TYR A 9 8.92 -1.02 -2.54
CA TYR A 9 7.70 -1.75 -2.22
C TYR A 9 6.52 -1.41 -3.13
N ILE A 10 6.36 -0.13 -3.51
CA ILE A 10 5.36 0.27 -4.51
C ILE A 10 5.67 -0.35 -5.86
N ALA A 11 6.93 -0.33 -6.30
CA ALA A 11 7.35 -0.99 -7.54
C ALA A 11 7.05 -2.50 -7.51
N PHE A 12 7.29 -3.16 -6.38
CA PHE A 12 6.93 -4.56 -6.17
C PHE A 12 5.41 -4.79 -6.25
N CYS A 13 4.60 -3.93 -5.63
CA CYS A 13 3.14 -4.00 -5.74
C CYS A 13 2.66 -3.82 -7.18
N LEU A 14 3.29 -2.92 -7.95
CA LEU A 14 2.99 -2.73 -9.38
C LEU A 14 3.38 -3.96 -10.22
N ALA A 15 4.50 -4.61 -9.91
CA ALA A 15 4.90 -5.85 -10.57
C ALA A 15 3.88 -6.98 -10.30
N ILE A 16 3.39 -7.10 -9.07
CA ILE A 16 2.30 -8.05 -8.74
C ILE A 16 1.02 -7.71 -9.49
N ALA A 17 0.63 -6.42 -9.52
CA ALA A 17 -0.54 -5.98 -10.27
C ALA A 17 -0.43 -6.39 -11.74
N PHE A 18 0.73 -6.15 -12.34
CA PHE A 18 1.00 -6.46 -13.74
C PHE A 18 0.96 -7.97 -14.02
N ALA A 19 1.60 -8.79 -13.18
CA ALA A 19 1.56 -10.25 -13.32
C ALA A 19 0.13 -10.81 -13.16
N THR A 20 -0.62 -10.29 -12.18
CA THR A 20 -2.02 -10.67 -11.94
C THR A 20 -2.90 -10.28 -13.13
N TRP A 21 -2.63 -9.12 -13.74
CA TRP A 21 -3.34 -8.66 -14.92
C TRP A 21 -3.10 -9.56 -16.15
N LEU A 22 -1.84 -9.97 -16.40
CA LEU A 22 -1.50 -10.87 -17.50
C LEU A 22 -2.26 -12.21 -17.41
N LEU A 23 -2.28 -12.79 -16.20
CA LEU A 23 -3.01 -14.04 -15.94
C LEU A 23 -4.53 -13.84 -15.98
N GLY A 24 -5.02 -12.74 -15.39
CA GLY A 24 -6.44 -12.40 -15.36
C GLY A 24 -7.01 -12.18 -16.75
N TYR A 25 -6.24 -11.57 -17.66
CA TYR A 25 -6.63 -11.37 -19.05
C TYR A 25 -6.79 -12.70 -19.79
N GLY A 26 -5.79 -13.59 -19.71
CA GLY A 26 -5.87 -14.92 -20.32
C GLY A 26 -6.98 -15.79 -19.71
N LEU A 27 -7.21 -15.68 -18.40
CA LEU A 27 -8.27 -16.40 -17.71
C LEU A 27 -9.65 -15.89 -18.13
N ALA A 28 -9.83 -14.58 -18.26
CA ALA A 28 -11.08 -13.97 -18.71
C ALA A 28 -11.42 -14.38 -20.16
N LEU A 29 -10.42 -14.44 -21.05
CA LEU A 29 -10.58 -14.98 -22.40
C LEU A 29 -11.04 -16.45 -22.39
N LYS A 30 -10.42 -17.28 -21.53
CA LYS A 30 -10.80 -18.69 -21.39
C LYS A 30 -12.22 -18.86 -20.86
N LEU A 31 -12.62 -18.09 -19.85
CA LEU A 31 -13.93 -18.23 -19.19
C LEU A 31 -15.08 -17.64 -20.01
N LEU A 32 -14.87 -16.50 -20.65
CA LEU A 32 -15.93 -15.78 -21.37
C LEU A 32 -16.09 -16.24 -22.82
N TYR A 33 -14.98 -16.62 -23.47
CA TYR A 33 -14.93 -16.90 -24.91
C TYR A 33 -14.41 -18.31 -25.24
N GLY A 34 -14.05 -19.12 -24.23
CA GLY A 34 -13.52 -20.47 -24.44
C GLY A 34 -12.09 -20.50 -24.99
N ASP A 35 -11.45 -19.34 -25.19
CA ASP A 35 -10.10 -19.26 -25.77
C ASP A 35 -9.03 -19.32 -24.69
N GLY A 36 -8.52 -20.54 -24.45
CA GLY A 36 -7.44 -20.80 -23.51
C GLY A 36 -6.02 -20.64 -24.08
N ARG A 37 -5.86 -20.31 -25.37
CA ARG A 37 -4.54 -20.31 -26.02
C ARG A 37 -3.61 -19.25 -25.43
N ILE A 38 -4.17 -18.11 -25.07
CA ILE A 38 -3.41 -16.97 -24.55
C ILE A 38 -2.91 -17.25 -23.14
N ILE A 39 -3.73 -17.84 -22.26
CA ILE A 39 -3.27 -18.22 -20.92
C ILE A 39 -2.22 -19.33 -20.99
N GLN A 40 -2.39 -20.30 -21.90
CA GLN A 40 -1.39 -21.35 -22.10
C GLN A 40 -0.07 -20.76 -22.61
N ALA A 41 -0.11 -19.93 -23.65
CA ALA A 41 1.08 -19.26 -24.18
C ALA A 41 1.77 -18.36 -23.14
N THR A 42 1.01 -17.68 -22.29
CA THR A 42 1.53 -16.84 -21.20
C THR A 42 2.34 -17.65 -20.19
N ILE A 43 1.87 -18.87 -19.88
CA ILE A 43 2.52 -19.75 -18.89
C ILE A 43 3.70 -20.52 -19.50
N THR A 44 3.59 -20.96 -20.75
CA THR A 44 4.56 -21.91 -21.33
C THR A 44 5.64 -21.27 -22.17
N THR A 45 5.35 -20.19 -22.89
CA THR A 45 6.18 -19.77 -24.04
C THR A 45 6.54 -18.30 -23.99
N ASN A 46 5.56 -17.44 -23.77
CA ASN A 46 5.74 -16.00 -23.82
C ASN A 46 4.87 -15.28 -22.79
N PRO A 47 5.44 -14.81 -21.66
CA PRO A 47 4.68 -14.09 -20.64
C PRO A 47 4.10 -12.75 -21.13
N TRP A 48 4.57 -12.23 -22.26
CA TRP A 48 4.08 -10.99 -22.89
C TRP A 48 2.96 -11.21 -23.91
N ALA A 49 2.48 -12.45 -24.09
CA ALA A 49 1.42 -12.78 -25.05
C ALA A 49 0.13 -11.92 -24.91
N PRO A 50 -0.36 -11.60 -23.68
CA PRO A 50 -1.52 -10.73 -23.51
C PRO A 50 -1.32 -9.31 -24.09
N LEU A 51 -0.12 -8.74 -23.88
CA LEU A 51 0.23 -7.42 -24.40
C LEU A 51 0.37 -7.43 -25.92
N GLN A 52 0.99 -8.47 -26.47
CA GLN A 52 1.13 -8.61 -27.91
C GLN A 52 -0.24 -8.72 -28.59
N GLN A 53 -1.16 -9.50 -28.01
CA GLN A 53 -2.52 -9.61 -28.54
C GLN A 53 -3.28 -8.28 -28.48
N LEU A 54 -3.19 -7.55 -27.35
CA LEU A 54 -3.80 -6.23 -27.22
C LEU A 54 -3.19 -5.19 -28.18
N ALA A 55 -1.88 -5.25 -28.43
CA ALA A 55 -1.21 -4.36 -29.36
C ALA A 55 -1.58 -4.67 -30.82
N LEU A 56 -1.61 -5.95 -31.21
CA LEU A 56 -1.96 -6.39 -32.56
C LEU A 56 -3.44 -6.16 -32.88
N TYR A 57 -4.31 -6.28 -31.88
CA TYR A 57 -5.77 -6.14 -32.04
C TYR A 57 -6.33 -4.97 -31.22
N ALA A 58 -5.63 -3.83 -31.20
CA ALA A 58 -6.00 -2.65 -30.41
C ALA A 58 -7.38 -2.08 -30.76
N ASN A 59 -7.83 -2.26 -32.01
CA ASN A 59 -9.13 -1.78 -32.49
C ASN A 59 -10.30 -2.70 -32.10
N ASN A 60 -10.04 -3.87 -31.50
CA ASN A 60 -11.11 -4.79 -31.11
C ASN A 60 -11.72 -4.36 -29.75
N PRO A 61 -12.99 -3.91 -29.73
CA PRO A 61 -13.62 -3.41 -28.51
C PRO A 61 -13.81 -4.50 -27.45
N VAL A 62 -13.91 -5.78 -27.85
CA VAL A 62 -14.06 -6.92 -26.94
C VAL A 62 -12.78 -7.12 -26.14
N LEU A 63 -11.64 -7.23 -26.82
CA LEU A 63 -10.34 -7.44 -26.16
C LEU A 63 -9.98 -6.27 -25.23
N ARG A 64 -10.32 -5.04 -25.62
CA ARG A 64 -10.14 -3.87 -24.77
C ARG A 64 -11.00 -3.92 -23.50
N ARG A 65 -12.26 -4.35 -23.61
CA ARG A 65 -13.13 -4.53 -22.42
C ARG A 65 -12.61 -5.63 -21.50
N ILE A 66 -12.12 -6.74 -22.05
CA ILE A 66 -11.52 -7.82 -21.26
C ILE A 66 -10.26 -7.32 -20.55
N GLY A 67 -9.39 -6.58 -21.26
CA GLY A 67 -8.20 -5.96 -20.67
C GLY A 67 -8.53 -5.01 -19.52
N LEU A 68 -9.53 -4.16 -19.69
CA LEU A 68 -10.00 -3.27 -18.63
C LEU A 68 -10.67 -4.03 -17.48
N GLY A 69 -11.46 -5.06 -17.78
CA GLY A 69 -12.11 -5.91 -16.78
C GLY A 69 -11.09 -6.68 -15.93
N ALA A 70 -10.04 -7.22 -16.54
CA ALA A 70 -8.94 -7.89 -15.85
C ALA A 70 -8.10 -6.95 -14.98
N ALA A 71 -8.14 -5.64 -15.22
CA ALA A 71 -7.47 -4.65 -14.38
C ALA A 71 -8.12 -4.53 -13.00
N ILE A 72 -9.42 -4.79 -12.88
CA ILE A 72 -10.15 -4.72 -11.59
C ILE A 72 -9.57 -5.70 -10.56
N PRO A 73 -9.54 -7.02 -10.81
CA PRO A 73 -8.96 -7.96 -9.83
C PRO A 73 -7.47 -7.73 -9.61
N ALA A 74 -6.72 -7.32 -10.65
CA ALA A 74 -5.31 -7.01 -10.52
C ALA A 74 -5.04 -5.83 -9.56
N LEU A 75 -5.82 -4.75 -9.69
CA LEU A 75 -5.72 -3.58 -8.81
C LEU A 75 -6.20 -3.91 -7.38
N LEU A 76 -7.22 -4.76 -7.23
CA LEU A 76 -7.67 -5.21 -5.91
C LEU A 76 -6.57 -5.99 -5.19
N VAL A 77 -5.96 -6.98 -5.84
CA VAL A 77 -4.87 -7.78 -5.26
C VAL A 77 -3.69 -6.88 -4.89
N ALA A 78 -3.26 -6.02 -5.81
CA ALA A 78 -2.17 -5.08 -5.57
C ALA A 78 -2.49 -4.09 -4.43
N GLY A 79 -3.73 -3.62 -4.35
CA GLY A 79 -4.21 -2.74 -3.28
C GLY A 79 -4.18 -3.42 -1.92
N ILE A 80 -4.58 -4.68 -1.83
CA ILE A 80 -4.52 -5.47 -0.59
C ILE A 80 -3.07 -5.66 -0.15
N VAL A 81 -2.19 -6.09 -1.07
CA VAL A 81 -0.76 -6.27 -0.78
C VAL A 81 -0.16 -4.94 -0.31
N ALA A 82 -0.39 -3.86 -1.05
CA ALA A 82 0.10 -2.54 -0.71
C ALA A 82 -0.40 -2.08 0.68
N TYR A 83 -1.69 -2.29 0.97
CA TYR A 83 -2.27 -1.93 2.27
C TYR A 83 -1.61 -2.70 3.42
N VAL A 84 -1.43 -4.01 3.27
CA VAL A 84 -0.83 -4.86 4.32
C VAL A 84 0.62 -4.49 4.57
N GLY A 85 1.45 -4.30 3.53
CA GLY A 85 2.86 -4.00 3.74
C GLY A 85 3.19 -2.54 4.01
N LEU A 86 2.37 -1.58 3.57
CA LEU A 86 2.56 -0.16 3.90
C LEU A 86 1.95 0.23 5.25
N ARG A 87 1.16 -0.66 5.86
CA ARG A 87 0.61 -0.41 7.20
C ARG A 87 1.78 -0.12 8.16
N PRO A 88 1.75 1.02 8.87
CA PRO A 88 2.74 1.29 9.89
C PRO A 88 2.68 0.20 10.96
N VAL A 89 3.79 -0.52 11.17
CA VAL A 89 3.93 -1.39 12.34
C VAL A 89 3.84 -0.48 13.56
N SER A 90 2.90 -0.77 14.45
CA SER A 90 2.81 -0.08 15.73
C SER A 90 4.03 -0.47 16.55
N ASN A 91 5.08 0.35 16.52
CA ASN A 91 6.20 0.19 17.44
C ASN A 91 5.77 0.84 18.78
N PRO A 92 5.47 0.04 19.83
CA PRO A 92 5.05 0.57 21.13
C PRO A 92 6.08 1.49 21.78
N LEU A 93 7.37 1.33 21.43
CA LEU A 93 8.48 2.09 22.00
C LEU A 93 8.91 3.26 21.09
N GLY A 94 8.39 3.29 19.84
CA GLY A 94 8.76 4.27 18.83
C GLY A 94 10.24 4.22 18.43
N ASP A 95 10.55 4.82 17.28
CA ASP A 95 11.93 5.18 16.99
C ASP A 95 12.19 6.55 17.63
N ALA A 96 13.28 6.71 18.37
CA ALA A 96 13.64 7.98 18.98
C ALA A 96 13.97 9.02 17.89
N HIS A 97 13.06 9.96 17.66
CA HIS A 97 13.27 11.08 16.74
C HIS A 97 12.59 12.34 17.29
N PHE A 98 13.17 13.51 16.99
CA PHE A 98 12.51 14.77 17.27
C PHE A 98 11.20 14.84 16.48
N GLN A 99 10.10 14.99 17.21
CA GLN A 99 8.78 15.05 16.63
C GLN A 99 8.49 16.45 16.07
N ASN A 100 7.79 16.49 14.93
CA ASN A 100 7.27 17.71 14.34
C ASN A 100 5.74 17.78 14.51
N ALA A 101 5.12 18.89 14.10
CA ALA A 101 3.67 19.09 14.23
C ALA A 101 2.87 17.94 13.56
N MET A 102 3.36 17.41 12.44
CA MET A 102 2.67 16.34 11.71
C MET A 102 2.84 14.96 12.35
N SER A 103 3.98 14.68 12.99
CA SER A 103 4.14 13.46 13.79
C SER A 103 3.31 13.51 15.07
N LEU A 104 3.24 14.67 15.75
CA LEU A 104 2.37 14.88 16.91
C LEU A 104 0.89 14.64 16.56
N ARG A 105 0.45 15.13 15.40
CA ARG A 105 -0.92 14.90 14.93
C ARG A 105 -1.19 13.42 14.63
N ARG A 106 -0.26 12.72 13.95
CA ARG A 106 -0.38 11.28 13.66
C ARG A 106 -0.35 10.42 14.92
N GLY A 107 0.50 10.78 15.89
CA GLY A 107 0.58 10.15 17.21
C GLY A 107 -0.60 10.49 18.12
N LYS A 108 -1.60 11.25 17.63
CA LYS A 108 -2.81 11.62 18.36
C LYS A 108 -2.54 12.38 19.67
N TRP A 109 -1.49 13.19 19.71
CA TRP A 109 -1.12 13.96 20.88
C TRP A 109 -2.09 15.12 21.19
N PHE A 110 -2.84 15.62 20.20
CA PHE A 110 -3.80 16.72 20.37
C PHE A 110 -5.19 16.27 20.83
N ARG A 111 -5.25 15.17 21.60
CA ARG A 111 -6.51 14.63 22.12
C ARG A 111 -7.04 15.43 23.31
N ARG A 112 -8.33 15.27 23.59
CA ARG A 112 -9.00 15.90 24.75
C ARG A 112 -8.86 15.10 26.04
N LYS A 113 -8.63 13.79 25.94
CA LYS A 113 -8.49 12.85 27.06
C LYS A 113 -7.05 12.35 27.16
N GLY A 114 -6.65 11.88 28.34
CA GLY A 114 -5.31 11.38 28.65
C GLY A 114 -4.49 12.32 29.55
N HIS A 115 -3.31 11.84 29.95
CA HIS A 115 -2.34 12.56 30.76
C HIS A 115 -1.70 13.71 29.98
N ILE A 116 -1.52 14.86 30.63
CA ILE A 116 -0.88 16.03 30.03
C ILE A 116 0.63 15.89 30.18
N LEU A 117 1.35 15.81 29.06
CA LEU A 117 2.81 15.67 29.05
C LEU A 117 3.54 16.95 28.58
N GLY A 118 2.79 17.98 28.15
CA GLY A 118 3.38 19.26 27.77
C GLY A 118 2.48 20.11 26.88
N ARG A 119 3.07 21.07 26.18
CA ARG A 119 2.39 21.94 25.21
C ARG A 119 3.19 22.10 23.92
N PHE A 120 2.48 22.24 22.81
CA PHE A 120 3.03 22.63 21.52
C PHE A 120 2.35 23.92 21.06
N GLY A 121 3.05 25.04 21.16
CA GLY A 121 2.47 26.37 20.94
C GLY A 121 1.30 26.64 21.90
N ARG A 122 0.08 26.80 21.36
CA ARG A 122 -1.15 27.02 22.12
C ARG A 122 -1.92 25.74 22.46
N GLN A 123 -1.44 24.57 22.00
CA GLN A 123 -2.14 23.30 22.17
C GLN A 123 -1.50 22.44 23.25
N ILE A 124 -2.33 21.81 24.08
CA ILE A 124 -1.89 20.88 25.14
C ILE A 124 -1.66 19.50 24.51
N LEU A 125 -0.50 18.91 24.80
CA LEU A 125 -0.15 17.57 24.39
C LEU A 125 -0.62 16.57 25.45
N ARG A 126 -1.45 15.61 25.03
CA ARG A 126 -2.01 14.56 25.88
C ARG A 126 -1.70 13.17 25.32
N VAL A 127 -1.40 12.24 26.22
CA VAL A 127 -1.23 10.81 25.91
C VAL A 127 -2.22 10.01 26.73
N ASP A 128 -2.93 9.12 26.05
CA ASP A 128 -3.93 8.22 26.62
C ASP A 128 -3.34 6.81 26.55
N ASP A 129 -2.48 6.50 27.52
CA ASP A 129 -1.74 5.24 27.62
C ASP A 129 -1.64 4.84 29.09
N GLU A 130 -1.63 3.54 29.38
CA GLU A 130 -1.59 2.98 30.73
C GLU A 130 -0.15 2.67 31.19
N ARG A 131 0.84 3.07 30.39
CA ARG A 131 2.25 2.74 30.62
C ARG A 131 2.90 3.66 31.64
N HIS A 132 3.98 3.16 32.24
CA HIS A 132 4.83 3.97 33.10
C HIS A 132 5.58 5.03 32.29
N HIS A 133 5.54 6.27 32.78
CA HIS A 133 6.26 7.39 32.19
C HIS A 133 7.45 7.77 33.08
N LEU A 134 8.65 7.81 32.51
CA LEU A 134 9.85 8.33 33.16
C LEU A 134 10.05 9.79 32.74
N VAL A 135 10.04 10.69 33.70
CA VAL A 135 10.33 12.12 33.49
C VAL A 135 11.76 12.39 33.92
N ILE A 136 12.58 12.91 32.99
CA ILE A 136 13.98 13.25 33.24
C ILE A 136 14.13 14.75 32.99
N GLY A 137 14.55 15.49 34.02
CA GLY A 137 14.78 16.93 33.94
C GLY A 137 15.75 17.41 35.01
N PRO A 138 16.49 18.50 34.76
CA PRO A 138 17.36 19.11 35.77
C PRO A 138 16.52 19.74 36.90
N THR A 139 17.14 19.97 38.06
CA THR A 139 16.48 20.58 39.22
C THR A 139 15.87 21.94 38.85
N ARG A 140 14.61 22.18 39.24
CA ARG A 140 13.80 23.38 38.90
C ARG A 140 13.40 23.52 37.42
N SER A 141 13.36 22.42 36.64
CA SER A 141 12.82 22.45 35.27
C SER A 141 11.28 22.48 35.18
N GLY A 142 10.58 22.15 36.28
CA GLY A 142 9.11 22.02 36.28
C GLY A 142 8.70 20.68 35.69
#